data_AF-A0A0N4UUX2-F1
#
_entry.id   AF-A0A0N4UUX2-F1
#
_cell.length_a   1.000
_cell.length_b   1.000
_cell.length_c   1.000
_cell.angle_alpha   90.00
_cell.angle_beta   90.00
_cell.angle_gamma   90.00
#
_symmetry.space_group_name_H-M   'P 1'
#
loop_
_entity.id
_entity.type
_entity.pdbx_description
1 polymer ?
#
loop_
_entity_poly.entity_id
_entity_poly.type
_entity_poly.pdbx_seq_one_letter_code
_entity_poly.pdbx_strand_id
1 'polypeptide(L)'
;MKQFAFLLLNLKLFYVIQPILLTLLLLLLIGNASEAISIKNGRLKINNVSMPLNVLVMLPFKESAYDTFGLVMDTARPAIDKGLERAINHSLIIENQLNFTYMDSKLWEDQVLTERHTAVAMIEAYRQDRLDLMLGLADSYSIATLSKIGAGLGKGIPLITTAGFPAALSSRKSFTFLTRMRGSYDQMAESFYYFVGYDDPYANQTDRPSRKRSNGTRVMPVVEAAVSKLNKEKSKHIMEYKNMTFVYHDKKRAKSAKQHTNPEEMSSHCYFSLYAIKNYFTKNSNFYREVWGSIAPSVAFDEDQDNTTQKLVEVLKRASYTSNGKYVVISCFYSFLSPLVCS
;
A
#
# COMPACT_ATOMS: atom_id res chain seq x y z
N MET A 1 -34.60 -55.47 53.21
CA MET A 1 -35.04 -55.77 51.83
C MET A 1 -35.50 -54.54 51.02
N LYS A 2 -36.21 -53.55 51.59
CA LYS A 2 -36.68 -52.37 50.82
C LYS A 2 -35.57 -51.43 50.29
N GLN A 3 -34.46 -51.26 51.02
CA GLN A 3 -33.33 -50.44 50.56
C GLN A 3 -32.57 -51.04 49.36
N PHE A 4 -32.48 -52.37 49.25
CA PHE A 4 -31.75 -53.03 48.17
C PHE A 4 -32.51 -52.96 46.83
N ALA A 5 -33.85 -53.03 46.88
CA ALA A 5 -34.70 -52.84 45.72
C ALA A 5 -34.63 -51.41 45.16
N PHE A 6 -34.52 -50.40 46.03
CA PHE A 6 -34.37 -49.00 45.63
C PHE A 6 -33.02 -48.73 44.94
N LEU A 7 -31.94 -49.37 45.41
CA LEU A 7 -30.61 -49.25 44.79
C LEU A 7 -30.54 -49.91 43.41
N LEU A 8 -31.16 -51.09 43.25
CA LEU A 8 -31.25 -51.78 41.95
C LEU A 8 -32.11 -51.03 40.93
N LEU A 9 -33.19 -50.37 41.38
CA LEU A 9 -34.04 -49.56 40.50
C LEU A 9 -33.29 -48.34 39.97
N ASN A 10 -32.55 -47.63 40.84
CA ASN A 10 -31.74 -46.48 40.45
C ASN A 10 -30.58 -46.87 39.51
N LEU A 11 -29.94 -48.03 39.71
CA LEU A 11 -28.86 -48.50 38.84
C LEU A 11 -29.36 -48.82 37.43
N LYS A 12 -30.52 -49.47 37.30
CA LYS A 12 -31.15 -49.74 35.99
C LYS A 12 -31.60 -48.45 35.29
N LEU A 13 -32.13 -47.49 36.04
CA LEU A 13 -32.55 -46.21 35.48
C LEU A 13 -31.34 -45.41 34.96
N PHE A 14 -30.22 -45.43 35.69
CA PHE A 14 -28.99 -44.75 35.28
C PHE A 14 -28.38 -45.35 34.00
N TYR A 15 -28.36 -46.69 33.89
CA TYR A 15 -27.82 -47.39 32.72
C TYR A 15 -28.63 -47.17 31.45
N VAL A 16 -29.94 -46.88 31.58
CA VAL A 16 -30.82 -46.61 30.43
C VAL A 16 -30.80 -45.12 30.05
N ILE A 17 -30.71 -44.21 31.01
CA ILE A 17 -30.74 -42.76 30.76
C ILE A 17 -29.40 -42.25 30.20
N GLN A 18 -28.27 -42.79 30.66
CA GLN A 18 -26.94 -42.35 30.24
C GLN A 18 -26.67 -42.45 28.71
N PRO A 19 -26.98 -43.55 28.01
CA PRO A 19 -26.77 -43.61 26.56
C PRO A 19 -27.71 -42.68 25.78
N ILE A 20 -28.94 -42.44 26.27
CA ILE A 20 -29.90 -41.54 25.64
C ILE A 20 -29.44 -40.08 25.77
N LEU A 21 -28.91 -39.70 26.94
CA LEU A 21 -28.36 -38.35 27.14
C LEU A 21 -27.10 -38.13 26.30
N LEU A 22 -26.26 -39.16 26.15
CA LEU A 22 -25.06 -39.10 25.33
C LEU A 22 -25.40 -38.96 23.84
N THR A 23 -26.40 -39.71 23.33
CA THR A 23 -26.85 -39.58 21.94
C THR A 23 -27.51 -38.24 21.68
N LEU A 24 -28.29 -37.72 22.62
CA LEU A 24 -28.89 -36.38 22.52
C LEU A 24 -27.83 -35.28 22.51
N LEU A 25 -26.79 -35.40 23.34
CA LEU A 25 -25.65 -34.48 23.35
C LEU A 25 -24.87 -34.55 22.03
N LEU A 26 -24.66 -35.74 21.48
CA LEU A 26 -24.00 -35.94 20.20
C LEU A 26 -24.81 -35.31 19.04
N LEU A 27 -26.13 -35.50 19.05
CA LEU A 27 -27.06 -34.90 18.09
C LEU A 27 -27.08 -33.36 18.18
N LEU A 28 -27.03 -32.80 19.39
CA LEU A 28 -26.94 -31.35 19.62
C LEU A 28 -25.60 -30.77 19.15
N LEU A 29 -24.49 -31.50 19.33
CA LEU A 29 -23.18 -31.10 18.83
C LEU A 29 -23.10 -31.14 17.29
N ILE A 30 -23.75 -32.12 16.65
CA ILE A 30 -23.81 -32.22 15.19
C ILE A 30 -24.75 -31.15 14.59
N GLY A 31 -25.88 -30.85 15.25
CA GLY A 31 -26.85 -29.85 14.80
C GLY A 31 -26.27 -28.43 14.71
N ASN A 32 -25.40 -28.05 15.64
CA ASN A 32 -24.77 -26.72 15.67
C ASN A 32 -23.65 -26.54 14.64
N ALA A 33 -23.10 -27.62 14.06
CA ALA A 33 -22.06 -27.54 13.04
C ALA A 33 -22.61 -27.35 11.62
N SER A 34 -23.92 -27.55 11.40
CA SER A 34 -24.51 -27.64 10.05
C SER A 34 -24.88 -26.28 9.42
N GLU A 35 -24.74 -25.16 10.13
CA GLU A 35 -25.11 -23.84 9.57
C GLU A 35 -24.08 -23.26 8.58
N ALA A 36 -22.86 -23.84 8.48
CA ALA A 36 -21.79 -23.25 7.69
C ALA A 36 -21.73 -23.69 6.22
N ILE A 37 -22.38 -24.81 5.84
CA ILE A 37 -22.22 -25.44 4.53
C ILE A 37 -23.59 -25.59 3.87
N SER A 38 -23.85 -24.82 2.82
CA SER A 38 -25.08 -24.90 2.03
C SER A 38 -24.76 -25.06 0.55
N ILE A 39 -25.31 -26.08 -0.11
CA ILE A 39 -25.17 -26.26 -1.55
C ILE A 39 -26.35 -25.55 -2.23
N LYS A 40 -26.08 -24.46 -2.96
CA LYS A 40 -27.06 -23.77 -3.80
C LYS A 40 -26.51 -23.65 -5.22
N ASN A 41 -27.30 -24.05 -6.22
CA ASN A 41 -26.94 -24.04 -7.64
C ASN A 41 -25.65 -24.82 -7.97
N GLY A 42 -25.40 -25.94 -7.30
CA GLY A 42 -24.22 -26.80 -7.56
C GLY A 42 -22.89 -26.24 -7.04
N ARG A 43 -22.87 -25.08 -6.37
CA ARG A 43 -21.69 -24.54 -5.70
C ARG A 43 -21.81 -24.65 -4.18
N LEU A 44 -20.71 -25.08 -3.55
CA LEU A 44 -20.57 -25.13 -2.09
C LEU A 44 -20.52 -23.68 -1.56
N LYS A 45 -21.43 -23.32 -0.66
CA LYS A 45 -21.34 -22.06 0.08
C LYS A 45 -20.77 -22.29 1.46
N ILE A 46 -19.65 -21.64 1.74
CA ILE A 46 -19.03 -21.57 3.07
C ILE A 46 -19.14 -20.12 3.52
N ASN A 47 -19.77 -19.84 4.67
CA ASN A 47 -19.95 -18.48 5.20
C ASN A 47 -20.52 -17.47 4.17
N ASN A 48 -21.54 -17.89 3.38
CA ASN A 48 -22.13 -17.12 2.27
C ASN A 48 -21.22 -16.84 1.05
N VAL A 49 -20.01 -17.40 0.99
CA VAL A 49 -19.12 -17.33 -0.17
C VAL A 49 -19.26 -18.58 -1.01
N SER A 50 -19.45 -18.41 -2.31
CA SER A 50 -19.55 -19.51 -3.26
C SER A 50 -18.16 -20.03 -3.61
N MET A 51 -17.95 -21.33 -3.50
CA MET A 51 -16.71 -22.00 -3.85
C MET A 51 -16.82 -22.71 -5.23
N PRO A 52 -15.70 -22.84 -5.97
CA PRO A 52 -14.39 -22.25 -5.70
C PRO A 52 -14.42 -20.72 -5.87
N LEU A 53 -13.55 -20.01 -5.14
CA LEU A 53 -13.35 -18.58 -5.30
C LEU A 53 -12.56 -18.33 -6.60
N ASN A 54 -13.15 -17.58 -7.53
CA ASN A 54 -12.56 -17.31 -8.83
C ASN A 54 -11.72 -16.03 -8.76
N VAL A 55 -10.41 -16.20 -8.91
CA VAL A 55 -9.41 -15.15 -8.84
C VAL A 55 -8.93 -14.83 -10.25
N LEU A 56 -9.18 -13.61 -10.72
CA LEU A 56 -8.66 -13.12 -11.98
C LEU A 56 -7.32 -12.43 -11.77
N VAL A 57 -6.26 -13.03 -12.31
CA VAL A 57 -4.90 -12.50 -12.28
C VAL A 57 -4.63 -11.76 -13.59
N MET A 58 -4.38 -10.46 -13.49
CA MET A 58 -4.14 -9.59 -14.65
C MET A 58 -2.73 -9.01 -14.57
N LEU A 59 -1.82 -9.53 -15.38
CA LEU A 59 -0.42 -9.09 -15.44
C LEU A 59 0.07 -9.14 -16.89
N PRO A 60 1.07 -8.33 -17.27
CA PRO A 60 1.66 -8.42 -18.59
C PRO A 60 2.35 -9.76 -18.79
N PHE A 61 2.23 -10.32 -19.98
CA PHE A 61 2.96 -11.55 -20.35
C PHE A 61 4.43 -11.30 -20.70
N LYS A 62 4.79 -10.06 -20.99
CA LYS A 62 6.16 -9.67 -21.39
C LYS A 62 6.61 -8.48 -20.57
N GLU A 63 7.92 -8.37 -20.42
CA GLU A 63 8.54 -7.17 -19.86
C GLU A 63 8.20 -5.94 -20.72
N SER A 64 8.14 -4.80 -20.04
CA SER A 64 7.71 -3.54 -20.62
C SER A 64 8.45 -2.40 -19.94
N ALA A 65 8.78 -1.35 -20.70
CA ALA A 65 9.23 -0.08 -20.12
C ALA A 65 8.15 0.54 -19.19
N TYR A 66 6.88 0.18 -19.41
CA TYR A 66 5.74 0.62 -18.60
C TYR A 66 5.57 -0.17 -17.30
N ASP A 67 6.17 -1.36 -17.19
CA ASP A 67 6.16 -2.16 -15.97
C ASP A 67 7.38 -1.83 -15.13
N THR A 68 7.25 -0.78 -14.33
CA THR A 68 8.31 -0.32 -13.43
C THR A 68 8.49 -1.23 -12.22
N PHE A 69 7.67 -2.26 -12.07
CA PHE A 69 7.69 -3.19 -10.94
C PHE A 69 8.25 -4.56 -11.30
N GLY A 70 8.43 -4.86 -12.60
CA GLY A 70 8.86 -6.17 -13.09
C GLY A 70 7.84 -7.26 -12.74
N LEU A 71 6.56 -6.91 -12.66
CA LEU A 71 5.45 -7.81 -12.34
C LEU A 71 4.93 -8.46 -13.62
N VAL A 72 5.73 -9.36 -14.17
CA VAL A 72 5.39 -10.15 -15.37
C VAL A 72 4.74 -11.48 -14.98
N MET A 73 3.86 -12.00 -15.84
CA MET A 73 3.13 -13.25 -15.59
C MET A 73 4.07 -14.43 -15.34
N ASP A 74 5.15 -14.55 -16.11
CA ASP A 74 6.12 -15.65 -16.03
C ASP A 74 6.88 -15.67 -14.69
N THR A 75 7.06 -14.52 -14.05
CA THR A 75 7.71 -14.41 -12.74
C THR A 75 6.70 -14.50 -11.60
N ALA A 76 5.51 -13.95 -11.78
CA ALA A 76 4.47 -13.91 -10.76
C ALA A 76 3.77 -15.27 -10.57
N ARG A 77 3.48 -16.01 -11.65
CA ARG A 77 2.76 -17.28 -11.56
C ARG A 77 3.50 -18.31 -10.68
N PRO A 78 4.81 -18.57 -10.83
CA PRO A 78 5.53 -19.48 -9.94
C PRO A 78 5.46 -19.08 -8.46
N ALA A 79 5.44 -17.77 -8.17
CA ALA A 79 5.31 -17.27 -6.80
C ALA A 79 3.90 -17.50 -6.24
N ILE A 80 2.86 -17.33 -7.06
CA ILE A 80 1.47 -17.64 -6.70
C ILE A 80 1.33 -19.14 -6.44
N ASP A 81 1.84 -19.98 -7.34
CA ASP A 81 1.72 -21.44 -7.25
C ASP A 81 2.39 -21.98 -5.98
N LYS A 82 3.63 -21.54 -5.70
CA LYS A 82 4.32 -21.90 -4.44
C LYS A 82 3.61 -21.37 -3.20
N GLY A 83 3.02 -20.18 -3.29
CA GLY A 83 2.20 -19.61 -2.22
C GLY A 83 0.97 -20.46 -1.92
N LEU A 84 0.30 -20.93 -2.97
CA LEU A 84 -0.86 -21.81 -2.89
C LEU A 84 -0.48 -23.18 -2.30
N GLU A 85 0.57 -23.80 -2.82
CA GLU A 85 1.11 -25.06 -2.33
C GLU A 85 1.42 -24.97 -0.83
N ARG A 86 2.11 -23.91 -0.41
CA ARG A 86 2.43 -23.67 1.00
C ARG A 86 1.17 -23.48 1.85
N ALA A 87 0.18 -22.76 1.35
CA ALA A 87 -1.08 -22.54 2.07
C ALA A 87 -1.87 -23.85 2.24
N ILE A 88 -1.89 -24.74 1.23
CA ILE A 88 -2.49 -26.08 1.31
C ILE A 88 -1.72 -26.94 2.32
N ASN A 89 -0.39 -26.97 2.23
CA ASN A 89 0.47 -27.77 3.11
C ASN A 89 0.32 -27.37 4.59
N HIS A 90 0.05 -26.09 4.87
CA HIS A 90 -0.23 -25.59 6.22
C HIS A 90 -1.71 -25.63 6.61
N SER A 91 -2.58 -26.26 5.80
CA SER A 91 -4.02 -26.35 6.03
C SER A 91 -4.72 -24.99 6.22
N LEU A 92 -4.16 -23.92 5.62
CA LEU A 92 -4.77 -22.58 5.61
C LEU A 92 -5.91 -22.50 4.60
N ILE A 93 -5.81 -23.29 3.52
CA ILE A 93 -6.82 -23.46 2.48
C ILE A 93 -6.92 -24.94 2.12
N ILE A 94 -8.09 -25.34 1.65
CA ILE A 94 -8.31 -26.69 1.11
C ILE A 94 -7.99 -26.67 -0.38
N GLU A 95 -7.50 -27.81 -0.89
CA GLU A 95 -7.30 -28.00 -2.33
C GLU A 95 -8.58 -27.66 -3.11
N ASN A 96 -8.43 -27.04 -4.28
CA ASN A 96 -9.52 -26.58 -5.14
C ASN A 96 -10.45 -25.50 -4.55
N GLN A 97 -10.11 -24.86 -3.43
CA GLN A 97 -10.89 -23.69 -2.95
C GLN A 97 -10.68 -22.43 -3.77
N LEU A 98 -9.51 -22.27 -4.39
CA LEU A 98 -9.16 -21.12 -5.22
C LEU A 98 -9.00 -21.58 -6.66
N ASN A 99 -9.60 -20.84 -7.58
CA ASN A 99 -9.47 -21.06 -9.02
C ASN A 99 -8.86 -19.80 -9.66
N PHE A 100 -7.62 -19.90 -10.15
CA PHE A 100 -6.92 -18.79 -10.77
C PHE A 100 -7.13 -18.79 -12.29
N THR A 101 -7.63 -17.67 -12.81
CA THR A 101 -7.67 -17.39 -14.26
C THR A 101 -6.65 -16.31 -14.55
N TYR A 102 -5.77 -16.56 -15.51
CA TYR A 102 -4.71 -15.62 -15.88
C TYR A 102 -5.04 -14.92 -17.19
N MET A 103 -4.82 -13.62 -17.25
CA MET A 103 -5.12 -12.77 -18.40
C MET A 103 -3.96 -11.81 -18.66
N ASP A 104 -3.58 -11.66 -19.93
CA ASP A 104 -2.56 -10.69 -20.35
C ASP A 104 -3.14 -9.29 -20.27
N SER A 105 -2.54 -8.45 -19.43
CA SER A 105 -2.94 -7.06 -19.32
C SER A 105 -2.57 -6.25 -20.56
N LYS A 106 -1.59 -6.71 -21.37
CA LYS A 106 -1.00 -5.98 -22.51
C LYS A 106 -0.26 -4.69 -22.15
N LEU A 107 0.29 -4.62 -20.93
CA LEU A 107 1.12 -3.48 -20.50
C LEU A 107 2.42 -3.33 -21.29
N TRP A 108 2.84 -4.37 -22.02
CA TRP A 108 3.97 -4.32 -22.93
C TRP A 108 3.67 -3.61 -24.26
N GLU A 109 2.40 -3.39 -24.59
CA GLU A 109 1.98 -2.73 -25.83
C GLU A 109 1.74 -1.23 -25.60
N ASP A 110 0.82 -0.89 -24.70
CA ASP A 110 0.48 0.50 -24.37
C ASP A 110 -0.24 0.56 -23.01
N GLN A 111 0.09 1.55 -22.19
CA GLN A 111 -0.55 1.82 -20.91
C GLN A 111 -2.04 2.15 -21.04
N VAL A 112 -2.46 2.91 -22.07
CA VAL A 112 -3.86 3.27 -22.28
C VAL A 112 -4.67 2.07 -22.78
N LEU A 113 -4.05 1.25 -23.65
CA LEU A 113 -4.65 0.00 -24.11
C LEU A 113 -4.83 -0.99 -22.95
N THR A 114 -3.87 -1.05 -22.04
CA THR A 114 -3.90 -1.92 -20.85
C THR A 114 -5.11 -1.65 -19.99
N GLU A 115 -5.39 -0.38 -19.68
CA GLU A 115 -6.55 0.02 -18.89
C GLU A 115 -7.85 -0.48 -19.53
N ARG A 116 -7.99 -0.32 -20.86
CA ARG A 116 -9.17 -0.76 -21.61
C ARG A 116 -9.30 -2.28 -21.63
N HIS A 117 -8.20 -2.98 -21.92
CA HIS A 117 -8.18 -4.43 -22.06
C HIS A 117 -8.51 -5.13 -20.73
N THR A 118 -7.91 -4.66 -19.64
CA THR A 118 -8.17 -5.18 -18.29
C THR A 118 -9.59 -4.87 -17.81
N ALA A 119 -10.12 -3.68 -18.11
CA ALA A 119 -11.51 -3.35 -17.78
C ALA A 119 -12.52 -4.24 -18.53
N VAL A 120 -12.30 -4.51 -19.82
CA VAL A 120 -13.17 -5.41 -20.59
C VAL A 120 -13.12 -6.82 -20.02
N ALA A 121 -11.93 -7.39 -19.77
CA ALA A 121 -11.81 -8.73 -19.21
C ALA A 121 -12.46 -8.85 -17.82
N MET A 122 -12.34 -7.81 -16.99
CA MET A 122 -13.02 -7.76 -15.69
C MET A 122 -14.54 -7.85 -15.86
N ILE A 123 -15.12 -7.05 -16.76
CA ILE A 123 -16.57 -7.07 -17.01
C ILE A 123 -17.01 -8.41 -17.60
N GLU A 124 -16.27 -8.99 -18.53
CA GLU A 124 -16.58 -10.30 -19.10
C GLU A 124 -16.55 -11.40 -18.04
N ALA A 125 -15.50 -11.46 -17.23
CA ALA A 125 -15.37 -12.43 -16.15
C ALA A 125 -16.49 -12.26 -15.09
N TYR A 126 -16.87 -11.02 -14.78
CA TYR A 126 -17.99 -10.72 -13.89
C TYR A 126 -19.31 -11.22 -14.48
N ARG A 127 -19.59 -10.92 -15.76
CA ARG A 127 -20.83 -11.33 -16.44
C ARG A 127 -20.95 -12.85 -16.59
N GLN A 128 -19.84 -13.57 -16.52
CA GLN A 128 -19.78 -15.02 -16.64
C GLN A 128 -19.81 -15.73 -15.27
N ASP A 129 -20.04 -15.01 -14.16
CA ASP A 129 -19.99 -15.53 -12.78
C ASP A 129 -18.66 -16.25 -12.46
N ARG A 130 -17.57 -15.71 -13.04
CA ARG A 130 -16.17 -16.18 -12.95
C ARG A 130 -15.23 -15.15 -12.32
N LEU A 131 -15.76 -14.17 -11.59
CA LEU A 131 -14.95 -13.15 -10.92
C LEU A 131 -15.44 -12.89 -9.50
N ASP A 132 -14.64 -13.32 -8.53
CA ASP A 132 -14.86 -13.03 -7.11
C ASP A 132 -13.76 -12.10 -6.54
N LEU A 133 -12.54 -12.17 -7.08
CA LEU A 133 -11.38 -11.40 -6.64
C LEU A 133 -10.50 -11.05 -7.85
N MET A 134 -9.95 -9.85 -7.87
CA MET A 134 -8.88 -9.45 -8.79
C MET A 134 -7.54 -9.44 -8.08
N LEU A 135 -6.50 -9.93 -8.77
CA LEU A 135 -5.12 -9.94 -8.27
C LEU A 135 -4.17 -9.38 -9.34
N GLY A 136 -3.22 -8.56 -8.93
CA GLY A 136 -2.15 -8.06 -9.79
C GLY A 136 -2.36 -6.62 -10.26
N LEU A 137 -2.24 -6.40 -11.57
CA LEU A 137 -2.07 -5.11 -12.25
C LEU A 137 -0.73 -4.45 -11.92
N ALA A 138 0.03 -4.16 -12.97
CA ALA A 138 1.39 -3.60 -12.88
C ALA A 138 1.44 -2.08 -13.12
N ASP A 139 0.29 -1.42 -13.29
CA ASP A 139 0.24 0.03 -13.54
C ASP A 139 -0.83 0.72 -12.69
N SER A 140 -0.59 2.01 -12.38
CA SER A 140 -1.47 2.76 -11.47
C SER A 140 -2.81 3.17 -12.10
N TYR A 141 -2.92 3.25 -13.43
CA TYR A 141 -4.14 3.68 -14.11
C TYR A 141 -5.17 2.55 -14.13
N SER A 142 -4.76 1.35 -14.55
CA SER A 142 -5.62 0.16 -14.49
C SER A 142 -6.06 -0.11 -13.05
N ILE A 143 -5.15 -0.02 -12.07
CA ILE A 143 -5.52 -0.15 -10.65
C ILE A 143 -6.61 0.85 -10.27
N ALA A 144 -6.43 2.13 -10.62
CA ALA A 144 -7.39 3.17 -10.28
C ALA A 144 -8.77 2.92 -10.92
N THR A 145 -8.79 2.54 -12.19
CA THR A 145 -10.02 2.33 -12.96
C THR A 145 -10.74 1.08 -12.50
N LEU A 146 -10.07 -0.07 -12.44
CA LEU A 146 -10.69 -1.32 -12.04
C LEU A 146 -11.14 -1.30 -10.58
N SER A 147 -10.43 -0.62 -9.68
CA SER A 147 -10.88 -0.43 -8.29
C SER A 147 -12.21 0.32 -8.22
N LYS A 148 -12.38 1.37 -9.04
CA LYS A 148 -13.61 2.18 -9.06
C LYS A 148 -14.77 1.42 -9.69
N ILE A 149 -14.53 0.75 -10.81
CA ILE A 149 -15.53 -0.10 -11.48
C ILE A 149 -15.94 -1.22 -10.53
N GLY A 150 -14.98 -1.92 -9.91
CA GLY A 150 -15.21 -3.03 -8.99
C GLY A 150 -16.04 -2.63 -7.79
N ALA A 151 -15.87 -1.41 -7.28
CA ALA A 151 -16.70 -0.90 -6.19
C ALA A 151 -18.16 -0.65 -6.58
N GLY A 152 -18.45 -0.44 -7.88
CA GLY A 152 -19.81 -0.26 -8.39
C GLY A 152 -20.54 -1.56 -8.74
N LEU A 153 -19.87 -2.71 -8.75
CA LEU A 153 -20.45 -3.98 -9.16
C LEU A 153 -20.96 -4.78 -7.96
N GLY A 154 -22.27 -5.08 -7.92
CA GLY A 154 -22.85 -6.01 -6.96
C GLY A 154 -22.49 -5.70 -5.51
N LYS A 155 -21.73 -6.59 -4.86
CA LYS A 155 -21.24 -6.43 -3.48
C LYS A 155 -19.88 -5.74 -3.37
N GLY A 156 -19.33 -5.28 -4.49
CA GLY A 156 -17.95 -4.86 -4.61
C GLY A 156 -17.05 -6.04 -4.98
N ILE A 157 -16.09 -5.79 -5.88
CA ILE A 157 -15.06 -6.76 -6.24
C ILE A 157 -13.73 -6.30 -5.63
N PRO A 158 -13.13 -7.08 -4.72
CA PRO A 158 -11.82 -6.79 -4.16
C PRO A 158 -10.73 -6.82 -5.23
N LEU A 159 -9.80 -5.87 -5.11
CA LEU A 159 -8.57 -5.82 -5.90
C LEU A 159 -7.37 -5.84 -4.95
N ILE A 160 -6.52 -6.85 -5.11
CA ILE A 160 -5.25 -6.97 -4.37
C ILE A 160 -4.10 -6.74 -5.35
N THR A 161 -3.17 -5.87 -5.00
CA THR A 161 -2.01 -5.54 -5.85
C THR A 161 -0.75 -5.28 -5.04
N THR A 162 0.41 -5.57 -5.64
CA THR A 162 1.74 -5.21 -5.12
C THR A 162 2.26 -3.89 -5.72
N ALA A 163 1.50 -3.30 -6.65
CA ALA A 163 1.81 -2.03 -7.32
C ALA A 163 0.97 -0.86 -6.78
N GLY A 164 1.02 0.29 -7.46
CA GLY A 164 0.17 1.44 -7.16
C GLY A 164 0.66 2.32 -6.01
N PHE A 165 1.88 2.85 -6.12
CA PHE A 165 2.50 3.77 -5.15
C PHE A 165 1.83 5.14 -4.95
N PRO A 166 1.09 5.73 -5.92
CA PRO A 166 0.49 7.05 -5.74
C PRO A 166 -0.36 7.16 -4.47
N ALA A 167 -0.15 8.23 -3.71
CA ALA A 167 -0.86 8.50 -2.46
C ALA A 167 -2.38 8.59 -2.66
N ALA A 168 -2.83 9.05 -3.83
CA ALA A 168 -4.24 9.16 -4.19
C ALA A 168 -4.99 7.83 -4.06
N LEU A 169 -4.33 6.70 -4.35
CA LEU A 169 -4.90 5.35 -4.21
C LEU A 169 -5.16 4.95 -2.75
N SER A 170 -4.75 5.76 -1.77
CA SER A 170 -5.02 5.53 -0.34
C SER A 170 -6.40 6.00 0.11
N SER A 171 -7.14 6.73 -0.76
CA SER A 171 -8.48 7.22 -0.44
C SER A 171 -9.47 6.06 -0.31
N ARG A 172 -9.86 5.72 0.93
CA ARG A 172 -10.89 4.69 1.19
C ARG A 172 -12.28 5.05 0.66
N LYS A 173 -12.54 6.33 0.42
CA LYS A 173 -13.79 6.79 -0.21
C LYS A 173 -13.84 6.43 -1.70
N SER A 174 -12.71 6.51 -2.39
CA SER A 174 -12.63 6.30 -3.84
C SER A 174 -12.20 4.88 -4.20
N PHE A 175 -11.47 4.21 -3.31
CA PHE A 175 -10.84 2.92 -3.54
C PHE A 175 -11.16 1.97 -2.37
N THR A 176 -12.45 1.76 -2.11
CA THR A 176 -12.96 1.01 -0.96
C THR A 176 -12.42 -0.42 -0.89
N PHE A 177 -12.42 -1.12 -2.03
CA PHE A 177 -12.04 -2.52 -2.14
C PHE A 177 -10.61 -2.76 -2.62
N LEU A 178 -9.79 -1.69 -2.68
CA LEU A 178 -8.38 -1.78 -3.05
C LEU A 178 -7.53 -2.12 -1.83
N THR A 179 -6.77 -3.20 -1.94
CA THR A 179 -5.72 -3.58 -0.99
C THR A 179 -4.38 -3.58 -1.70
N ARG A 180 -3.45 -2.76 -1.20
CA ARG A 180 -2.07 -2.72 -1.68
C ARG A 180 -1.18 -3.41 -0.65
N MET A 181 -0.32 -4.29 -1.12
CA MET A 181 0.66 -4.98 -0.28
C MET A 181 1.92 -4.14 -0.06
N ARG A 182 2.13 -3.10 -0.88
CA ARG A 182 3.30 -2.22 -0.85
C ARG A 182 2.93 -0.82 -0.35
N GLY A 183 3.90 -0.16 0.28
CA GLY A 183 3.71 1.19 0.83
C GLY A 183 3.60 2.27 -0.24
N SER A 184 3.03 3.42 0.14
CA SER A 184 2.87 4.57 -0.76
C SER A 184 4.11 5.49 -0.77
N TYR A 185 4.16 6.42 -1.72
CA TYR A 185 5.17 7.48 -1.71
C TYR A 185 5.15 8.34 -0.44
N ASP A 186 3.99 8.50 0.20
CA ASP A 186 3.88 9.24 1.45
C ASP A 186 4.59 8.49 2.60
N GLN A 187 4.45 7.16 2.67
CA GLN A 187 5.14 6.35 3.68
C GLN A 187 6.67 6.33 3.46
N MET A 188 7.09 6.32 2.20
CA MET A 188 8.51 6.50 1.84
C MET A 188 9.00 7.88 2.28
N ALA A 189 8.24 8.95 1.99
CA ALA A 189 8.59 10.32 2.37
C ALA A 189 8.65 10.51 3.88
N GLU A 190 7.73 9.92 4.64
CA GLU A 190 7.75 9.88 6.10
C GLU A 190 9.02 9.21 6.62
N SER A 191 9.34 8.03 6.10
CA SER A 191 10.54 7.29 6.49
C SER A 191 11.81 8.08 6.19
N PHE A 192 11.85 8.74 5.02
CA PHE A 192 12.95 9.59 4.62
C PHE A 192 13.09 10.83 5.52
N TYR A 193 11.97 11.44 5.91
CA TYR A 193 11.95 12.54 6.88
C TYR A 193 12.55 12.11 8.21
N TYR A 194 12.13 10.97 8.77
CA TYR A 194 12.71 10.49 10.01
C TYR A 194 14.19 10.13 9.90
N PHE A 195 14.63 9.68 8.72
CA PHE A 195 16.03 9.34 8.48
C PHE A 195 16.94 10.56 8.33
N VAL A 196 16.57 11.56 7.51
CA VAL A 196 17.47 12.68 7.15
C VAL A 196 17.03 14.07 7.61
N GLY A 197 15.80 14.18 8.12
CA GLY A 197 15.18 15.44 8.47
C GLY A 197 15.94 16.15 9.59
N TYR A 198 16.01 17.47 9.50
CA TYR A 198 16.48 18.29 10.59
C TYR A 198 15.38 18.44 11.64
N ASP A 199 15.71 18.15 12.91
CA ASP A 199 14.84 18.40 14.06
C ASP A 199 14.68 19.90 14.25
N ASP A 200 13.55 20.43 13.77
CA ASP A 200 13.19 21.83 13.96
C ASP A 200 12.66 22.05 15.38
N PRO A 201 13.41 22.71 16.29
CA PRO A 201 13.01 22.88 17.67
C PRO A 201 11.72 23.70 17.82
N TYR A 202 11.31 24.43 16.78
CA TYR A 202 10.10 25.26 16.77
C TYR A 202 8.90 24.59 16.11
N ALA A 203 9.06 23.46 15.39
CA ALA A 203 7.95 22.76 14.74
C ALA A 203 6.96 22.12 15.73
N ASN A 204 7.43 21.75 16.93
CA ASN A 204 6.62 21.09 17.95
C ASN A 204 5.59 21.99 18.66
N GLN A 205 5.55 23.29 18.35
CA GLN A 205 4.63 24.24 19.00
C GLN A 205 3.33 24.50 18.23
N THR A 206 3.28 24.28 16.91
CA THR A 206 2.15 24.78 16.09
C THR A 206 1.18 23.73 15.55
N ASP A 207 1.51 22.43 15.52
CA ASP A 207 0.66 21.42 14.86
C ASP A 207 0.45 20.13 15.68
N ARG A 208 0.05 20.26 16.95
CA ARG A 208 -0.78 19.20 17.52
C ARG A 208 -2.19 19.41 16.98
N PRO A 209 -2.75 18.54 16.12
CA PRO A 209 -4.16 18.61 15.82
C PRO A 209 -4.89 18.50 17.15
N SER A 210 -5.59 19.56 17.53
CA SER A 210 -6.55 19.55 18.62
C SER A 210 -7.57 18.48 18.28
N ARG A 211 -7.34 17.26 18.79
CA ARG A 211 -8.30 16.17 18.80
C ARG A 211 -9.53 16.76 19.48
N LYS A 212 -10.55 17.12 18.69
CA LYS A 212 -11.89 17.36 19.22
C LYS A 212 -12.21 16.13 20.04
N ARG A 213 -12.32 16.31 21.37
CA ARG A 213 -12.80 15.29 22.30
C ARG A 213 -14.16 14.84 21.81
N SER A 214 -14.21 13.74 21.06
CA SER A 214 -15.42 12.95 20.97
C SER A 214 -15.56 12.24 22.32
N ASN A 215 -16.54 12.66 23.10
CA ASN A 215 -16.93 11.97 24.32
C ASN A 215 -17.26 10.51 23.99
N GLY A 216 -16.55 9.56 24.61
CA GLY A 216 -16.90 8.15 24.57
C GLY A 216 -15.71 7.23 24.34
N THR A 217 -15.04 6.86 25.43
CA THR A 217 -14.43 5.55 25.77
C THR A 217 -13.15 5.81 26.57
N ARG A 218 -13.15 5.41 27.85
CA ARG A 218 -11.98 5.47 28.75
C ARG A 218 -10.90 4.54 28.20
N VAL A 219 -9.87 5.09 27.54
CA VAL A 219 -8.63 4.36 27.29
C VAL A 219 -7.80 4.40 28.57
N MET A 220 -7.24 3.26 28.99
CA MET A 220 -6.48 3.13 30.22
C MET A 220 -5.20 3.99 30.20
N PRO A 221 -4.83 4.65 31.33
CA PRO A 221 -3.73 5.61 31.40
C PRO A 221 -2.34 5.03 31.06
N VAL A 222 -2.19 3.71 31.13
CA VAL A 222 -0.95 2.99 30.80
C VAL A 222 -0.64 3.04 29.30
N VAL A 223 -1.66 2.99 28.44
CA VAL A 223 -1.50 3.04 26.98
C VAL A 223 -1.09 4.45 26.53
N GLU A 224 -1.60 5.49 27.18
CA GLU A 224 -1.28 6.89 26.87
C GLU A 224 0.16 7.26 27.29
N ALA A 225 0.63 6.73 28.42
CA ALA A 225 2.02 6.86 28.86
C ALA A 225 3.00 6.11 27.94
N ALA A 226 2.64 4.90 27.49
CA ALA A 226 3.45 4.14 26.54
C ALA A 226 3.50 4.80 25.15
N VAL A 227 2.36 5.27 24.63
CA VAL A 227 2.29 6.00 23.34
C VAL A 227 3.05 7.33 23.41
N SER A 228 2.98 8.05 24.53
CA SER A 228 3.74 9.30 24.70
C SER A 228 5.25 9.07 24.82
N LYS A 229 5.71 8.00 25.49
CA LYS A 229 7.12 7.57 25.48
C LYS A 229 7.58 7.18 24.08
N LEU A 230 6.78 6.39 23.36
CA LEU A 230 7.10 5.95 21.99
C LEU A 230 7.17 7.14 21.02
N ASN A 231 6.29 8.13 21.18
CA ASN A 231 6.31 9.37 20.38
C ASN A 231 7.50 10.27 20.74
N LYS A 232 8.00 10.21 21.98
CA LYS A 232 9.20 10.95 22.41
C LYS A 232 10.48 10.34 21.86
N GLU A 233 10.53 9.02 21.69
CA GLU A 233 11.65 8.31 21.05
C GLU A 233 11.60 8.36 19.51
N LYS A 234 10.40 8.41 18.90
CA LYS A 234 10.21 8.66 17.46
C LYS A 234 10.73 10.02 16.97
N SER A 235 11.02 10.94 17.90
CA SER A 235 11.40 12.32 17.61
C SER A 235 12.88 12.51 17.32
N LYS A 236 13.73 11.48 17.37
CA LYS A 236 15.15 11.66 17.08
C LYS A 236 15.41 11.33 15.62
N HIS A 237 15.63 12.36 14.81
CA HIS A 237 16.13 12.16 13.47
C HIS A 237 17.51 11.50 13.48
N ILE A 238 17.76 10.56 12.57
CA ILE A 238 19.02 9.81 12.52
C ILE A 238 20.14 10.70 11.97
N MET A 239 19.85 11.43 10.90
CA MET A 239 20.72 12.42 10.29
C MET A 239 20.00 13.77 10.30
N GLU A 240 20.70 14.83 10.68
CA GLU A 240 20.13 16.18 10.85
C GLU A 240 20.51 17.11 9.69
N TYR A 241 20.17 16.75 8.46
CA TYR A 241 20.63 17.49 7.28
C TYR A 241 19.74 18.69 6.96
N LYS A 242 20.31 19.90 7.07
CA LYS A 242 19.63 21.15 6.64
C LYS A 242 19.68 21.37 5.12
N ASN A 243 20.86 21.15 4.53
CA ASN A 243 21.11 21.43 3.13
C ASN A 243 21.19 20.12 2.35
N MET A 244 20.15 19.84 1.58
CA MET A 244 20.06 18.66 0.73
C MET A 244 19.57 19.04 -0.65
N THR A 245 20.02 18.30 -1.66
CA THR A 245 19.48 18.34 -3.01
C THR A 245 19.20 16.93 -3.48
N PHE A 246 18.09 16.77 -4.19
CA PHE A 246 17.70 15.51 -4.80
C PHE A 246 18.17 15.47 -6.24
N VAL A 247 19.08 14.56 -6.56
CA VAL A 247 19.43 14.24 -7.94
C VAL A 247 18.55 13.08 -8.38
N TYR A 248 17.83 13.23 -9.49
CA TYR A 248 16.87 12.22 -9.93
C TYR A 248 16.82 12.09 -11.45
N HIS A 249 16.48 10.91 -11.93
CA HIS A 249 16.37 10.63 -13.35
C HIS A 249 15.02 11.13 -13.90
N ASP A 250 15.06 12.08 -14.82
CA ASP A 250 13.90 12.61 -15.54
C ASP A 250 14.35 13.23 -16.87
N LYS A 251 14.24 12.44 -17.95
CA LYS A 251 14.65 12.83 -19.29
C LYS A 251 13.98 14.12 -19.78
N LYS A 252 12.72 14.37 -19.41
CA LYS A 252 11.98 15.57 -19.85
C LYS A 252 12.48 16.84 -19.18
N ARG A 253 12.88 16.74 -17.92
CA ARG A 253 13.32 17.90 -17.11
C ARG A 253 14.84 18.07 -17.11
N ALA A 254 15.59 17.10 -17.63
CA ALA A 254 17.02 17.23 -17.83
C ALA A 254 17.32 18.38 -18.80
N LYS A 255 18.32 19.22 -18.49
CA LYS A 255 18.70 20.36 -19.34
C LYS A 255 19.22 19.94 -20.72
N SER A 256 19.71 18.70 -20.83
CA SER A 256 20.22 18.09 -22.05
C SER A 256 19.12 17.49 -22.95
N ALA A 257 17.84 17.63 -22.57
CA ALA A 257 16.73 17.02 -23.29
C ALA A 257 16.67 17.51 -24.74
N LYS A 258 16.92 16.60 -25.68
CA LYS A 258 16.38 16.74 -27.04
C LYS A 258 14.86 16.61 -26.95
N GLN A 259 14.11 17.22 -27.88
CA GLN A 259 12.66 16.97 -27.99
C GLN A 259 12.43 15.46 -28.15
N HIS A 260 12.15 14.76 -27.06
CA HIS A 260 11.75 13.36 -27.10
C HIS A 260 10.33 13.31 -27.65
N THR A 261 10.20 12.74 -28.85
CA THR A 261 8.94 12.52 -29.55
C THR A 261 8.13 11.38 -28.97
N ASN A 262 8.75 10.52 -28.13
CA ASN A 262 8.06 9.44 -27.43
C ASN A 262 7.69 9.85 -26.00
N PRO A 263 6.38 9.92 -25.66
CA PRO A 263 5.92 10.13 -24.29
C PRO A 263 6.21 8.95 -23.34
N GLU A 264 6.70 7.84 -23.89
CA GLU A 264 6.83 6.53 -23.25
C GLU A 264 8.01 6.43 -22.25
N GLU A 265 9.01 7.32 -22.33
CA GLU A 265 10.22 7.28 -21.47
C GLU A 265 10.10 8.13 -20.19
N MET A 266 8.88 8.43 -19.75
CA MET A 266 8.65 9.33 -18.62
C MET A 266 8.79 8.59 -17.29
N SER A 267 9.90 8.82 -16.59
CA SER A 267 10.10 8.38 -15.19
C SER A 267 9.20 9.19 -14.24
N SER A 268 7.89 8.91 -14.27
CA SER A 268 6.89 9.55 -13.43
C SER A 268 7.10 9.24 -11.94
N HIS A 269 7.72 8.10 -11.63
CA HIS A 269 7.98 7.63 -10.27
C HIS A 269 8.96 8.52 -9.51
N CYS A 270 10.10 8.92 -10.11
CA CYS A 270 11.05 9.81 -9.45
C CYS A 270 10.41 11.16 -9.11
N TYR A 271 9.58 11.68 -10.03
CA TYR A 271 8.83 12.90 -9.83
C TYR A 271 7.81 12.77 -8.68
N PHE A 272 7.01 11.69 -8.65
CA PHE A 272 6.04 11.46 -7.57
C PHE A 272 6.72 11.25 -6.21
N SER A 273 7.83 10.53 -6.16
CA SER A 273 8.65 10.36 -4.96
C SER A 273 9.14 11.71 -4.43
N LEU A 274 9.73 12.54 -5.29
CA LEU A 274 10.24 13.86 -4.89
C LEU A 274 9.11 14.78 -4.42
N TYR A 275 7.96 14.73 -5.09
CA TYR A 275 6.79 15.52 -4.71
C TYR A 275 6.24 15.11 -3.34
N ALA A 276 6.18 13.80 -3.06
CA ALA A 276 5.79 13.28 -1.75
C ALA A 276 6.78 13.71 -0.66
N ILE A 277 8.10 13.60 -0.91
CA ILE A 277 9.15 14.07 -0.01
C ILE A 277 8.96 15.56 0.29
N LYS A 278 8.85 16.40 -0.74
CA LYS A 278 8.62 17.84 -0.58
C LYS A 278 7.41 18.09 0.33
N ASN A 279 6.26 17.53 -0.02
CA ASN A 279 5.02 17.79 0.69
C ASN A 279 5.07 17.33 2.14
N TYR A 280 5.71 16.19 2.42
CA TYR A 280 5.86 15.70 3.78
C TYR A 280 6.78 16.61 4.60
N PHE A 281 7.95 16.97 4.06
CA PHE A 281 8.92 17.82 4.76
C PHE A 281 8.35 19.21 5.05
N THR A 282 7.74 19.88 4.06
CA THR A 282 7.19 21.23 4.25
C THR A 282 5.95 21.25 5.14
N LYS A 283 5.23 20.13 5.26
CA LYS A 283 4.10 20.00 6.18
C LYS A 283 4.56 19.81 7.63
N ASN A 284 5.66 19.11 7.84
CA ASN A 284 6.09 18.68 9.19
C ASN A 284 7.26 19.49 9.78
N SER A 285 7.86 20.41 9.01
CA SER A 285 8.98 21.25 9.46
C SER A 285 8.83 22.70 8.98
N ASN A 286 8.95 23.67 9.88
CA ASN A 286 8.89 25.09 9.51
C ASN A 286 10.12 25.47 8.70
N PHE A 287 11.29 24.96 9.09
CA PHE A 287 12.53 25.14 8.35
C PHE A 287 12.40 24.76 6.88
N TYR A 288 11.97 23.54 6.56
CA TYR A 288 11.84 23.12 5.17
C TYR A 288 10.73 23.86 4.43
N ARG A 289 9.63 24.21 5.13
CA ARG A 289 8.56 25.04 4.56
C ARG A 289 9.08 26.39 4.07
N GLU A 290 9.95 27.03 4.84
CA GLU A 290 10.56 28.31 4.48
C GLU A 290 11.63 28.17 3.39
N VAL A 291 12.58 27.25 3.57
CA VAL A 291 13.77 27.13 2.70
C VAL A 291 13.42 26.56 1.32
N TRP A 292 12.50 25.58 1.27
CA TRP A 292 12.08 24.98 0.00
C TRP A 292 10.98 25.78 -0.68
N GLY A 293 10.13 26.47 0.09
CA GLY A 293 9.01 27.24 -0.42
C GLY A 293 8.19 26.45 -1.45
N SER A 294 8.14 26.96 -2.69
CA SER A 294 7.37 26.34 -3.78
C SER A 294 8.03 25.11 -4.40
N ILE A 295 9.33 24.87 -4.26
CA ILE A 295 10.06 23.79 -4.96
C ILE A 295 11.19 23.23 -4.09
N ALA A 296 11.20 21.91 -3.86
CA ALA A 296 12.32 21.25 -3.19
C ALA A 296 13.60 21.32 -4.06
N PRO A 297 14.78 21.60 -3.48
CA PRO A 297 16.05 21.61 -4.19
C PRO A 297 16.30 20.30 -4.94
N SER A 298 16.26 20.31 -6.27
CA SER A 298 16.46 19.10 -7.07
C SER A 298 17.12 19.38 -8.42
N VAL A 299 17.78 18.36 -8.94
CA VAL A 299 18.43 18.37 -10.25
C VAL A 299 18.01 17.12 -11.01
N ALA A 300 17.32 17.32 -12.13
CA ALA A 300 17.03 16.26 -13.09
C ALA A 300 18.27 16.01 -13.97
N PHE A 301 18.56 14.74 -14.23
CA PHE A 301 19.58 14.31 -15.19
C PHE A 301 19.04 13.21 -16.09
N ASP A 302 19.68 13.04 -17.24
CA ASP A 302 19.37 12.00 -18.21
C ASP A 302 20.56 11.04 -18.30
N GLU A 303 20.37 9.79 -17.91
CA GLU A 303 21.45 8.80 -17.85
C GLU A 303 22.05 8.51 -19.23
N ASP A 304 21.23 8.53 -20.28
CA ASP A 304 21.68 8.23 -21.65
C ASP A 304 22.58 9.35 -22.21
N GLN A 305 22.31 10.60 -21.79
CA GLN A 305 23.03 11.77 -22.27
C GLN A 305 24.16 12.21 -21.33
N ASP A 306 23.99 12.03 -20.02
CA ASP A 306 24.90 12.48 -18.97
C ASP A 306 25.81 11.33 -18.49
N ASN A 307 26.11 10.37 -19.36
CA ASN A 307 26.93 9.18 -19.07
C ASN A 307 28.45 9.43 -18.99
N THR A 308 28.93 10.63 -19.28
CA THR A 308 30.36 10.96 -19.20
C THR A 308 30.71 11.57 -17.84
N THR A 309 31.92 11.27 -17.35
CA THR A 309 32.42 11.80 -16.07
C THR A 309 32.34 13.33 -16.00
N GLN A 310 32.62 14.02 -17.11
CA GLN A 310 32.56 15.49 -17.17
C GLN A 310 31.13 16.01 -16.97
N LYS A 311 30.14 15.41 -17.64
CA LYS A 311 28.73 15.80 -17.50
C LYS A 311 28.19 15.46 -16.11
N LEU A 312 28.58 14.31 -15.55
CA LEU A 312 28.20 13.95 -14.19
C LEU A 312 28.78 14.96 -13.17
N VAL A 313 30.03 15.39 -13.34
CA VAL A 313 30.62 16.46 -12.52
C VAL A 313 29.82 17.76 -12.64
N GLU A 314 29.33 18.11 -13.82
CA GLU A 314 28.45 19.28 -14.00
C GLU A 314 27.08 19.12 -13.31
N VAL A 315 26.47 17.94 -13.37
CA VAL A 315 25.24 17.61 -12.63
C VAL A 315 25.49 17.78 -11.13
N LEU A 316 26.58 17.23 -10.60
CA LEU A 316 26.94 17.34 -9.18
C LEU A 316 27.28 18.77 -8.77
N LYS A 317 27.97 19.54 -9.61
CA LYS A 317 28.20 20.97 -9.38
C LYS A 317 26.88 21.73 -9.27
N ARG A 318 25.95 21.52 -10.20
CA ARG A 318 24.60 22.10 -10.14
C ARG A 318 23.86 21.69 -8.86
N ALA A 319 23.96 20.42 -8.47
CA ALA A 319 23.33 19.92 -7.26
C ALA A 319 23.89 20.60 -5.99
N SER A 320 25.21 20.77 -5.93
CA SER A 320 25.88 21.51 -4.85
C SER A 320 25.45 22.98 -4.81
N TYR A 321 25.37 23.67 -5.96
CA TYR A 321 24.87 25.04 -6.01
C TYR A 321 23.40 25.15 -5.60
N THR A 322 22.56 24.16 -5.90
CA THR A 322 21.14 24.20 -5.56
C THR A 322 20.91 24.08 -4.06
N SER A 323 21.73 23.27 -3.38
CA SER A 323 21.65 23.06 -1.92
C SER A 323 22.39 24.14 -1.12
N ASN A 324 23.53 24.64 -1.60
CA ASN A 324 24.39 25.56 -0.85
C ASN A 324 24.32 27.02 -1.34
N GLY A 325 24.01 27.25 -2.62
CA GLY A 325 24.12 28.56 -3.26
C GLY A 325 23.04 29.57 -2.85
N LYS A 326 21.86 29.12 -2.40
CA LYS A 326 20.81 30.03 -1.90
C LYS A 326 21.21 30.76 -0.61
N TYR A 327 22.06 30.15 0.22
CA TYR A 327 22.52 30.75 1.47
C TYR A 327 23.63 31.79 1.26
N VAL A 328 24.44 31.66 0.20
CA VAL A 328 25.51 32.62 -0.11
C VAL A 328 24.94 33.99 -0.48
N VAL A 329 23.80 34.03 -1.19
CA VAL A 329 23.16 35.30 -1.57
C VAL A 329 22.58 36.01 -0.35
N ILE A 330 21.92 35.28 0.56
CA ILE A 330 21.30 35.89 1.76
C ILE A 330 22.39 36.34 2.77
N SER A 331 23.47 35.58 2.92
CA SER A 331 24.62 35.96 3.76
C SER A 331 25.31 37.25 3.29
N CYS A 332 25.39 37.48 1.96
CA CYS A 332 25.99 38.71 1.42
C CYS A 332 25.07 39.93 1.57
N PHE A 333 23.74 39.76 1.54
CA PHE A 333 22.81 40.88 1.72
C PHE A 333 22.74 41.37 3.18
N TYR A 334 22.86 40.49 4.17
CA TYR A 334 22.93 40.92 5.59
C TYR A 334 24.27 41.57 5.98
N SER A 335 25.34 41.29 5.23
CA SER A 335 26.66 41.90 5.50
C SER A 335 26.81 43.32 4.91
N PHE A 336 25.85 43.77 4.07
CA PHE A 336 25.89 45.08 3.41
C PHE A 336 24.88 46.10 3.95
N LEU A 337 24.05 45.73 4.93
CA LEU A 337 22.96 46.57 5.46
C LEU A 337 23.09 46.90 6.95
N SER A 338 24.33 46.97 7.48
CA SER A 338 24.60 47.62 8.77
C SER A 338 25.51 48.83 8.60
N PRO A 339 24.97 50.05 8.39
CA PRO A 339 25.60 51.26 8.89
C PRO A 339 24.88 51.70 10.17
N LEU A 340 25.67 52.19 11.13
CA LEU A 340 25.28 52.92 12.34
C LEU A 340 24.72 52.08 13.49
N VAL A 341 25.57 51.74 14.47
CA VAL A 341 25.56 52.33 15.83
C VAL A 341 26.88 51.93 16.51
N CYS A 342 27.78 52.89 16.71
CA CYS A 342 28.62 52.99 17.90
C CYS A 342 29.19 54.41 17.95
N SER A 343 29.04 55.04 19.13
CA SER A 343 29.68 56.29 19.53
C SER A 343 31.21 56.22 19.48
#